data_AF-A0A5M3ZFK3-F1
#
_entry.id   AF-A0A5M3ZFK3-F1
#
_cell.length_a   1.000
_cell.length_b   1.000
_cell.length_c   1.000
_cell.angle_alpha   90.00
_cell.angle_beta   90.00
_cell.angle_gamma   90.00
#
_symmetry.space_group_name_H-M   'P 1'
#
loop_
_entity.id
_entity.type
_entity.pdbx_description
1 polymer ?
#
loop_
_entity_poly.entity_id
_entity_poly.type
_entity_poly.pdbx_seq_one_letter_code
_entity_poly.pdbx_strand_id
1 'polypeptide(L)'
;MVTRLLQDETDMQTHHQLSVCIYTKAVSHLYRLFKLSRNTTLKRQYLRSKREYETAGLHALKRIDVCSTPSLLLIQSLISGALLMQKLGKMNQSWVLNSYAARLLVSLNYHEVDSSTPDSGMDEEIHSSLWGCYYLDRTLSYLFVRPPSLPELRVPPSQLVHAQTTLLYGPLIGIILDLAQVQGELLDLLLNGQRKFAAEVSAKYENIQVRMSKIYSDLHNRRSSLPPTVTNEYLSADFCYHAILVDVYRAQLKHHPDAETYKECLSSARASLRAFQSLEKDLAYELGLEDPCPYFLTWTVFLYPLSPFFVLFCNVVRESDFEDYTLLKEVTQGLSRITGNSYVSRMLDLLTTLQNLCEPLFQTTMRIQQGSQVSETHGTMDGPVYQAVAPGTTNHTSLNCSHPGPPSTEPVIEPSSTGILPPEMYPESSTSTDGLIWQLFNSQFSLDWFDVDYSPLNGH
;
A
#
# COMPACT_ATOMS: atom_id res chain seq x y z
N MET A 1 10.37 -12.87 29.16
CA MET A 1 10.56 -11.40 29.05
C MET A 1 10.12 -10.65 30.30
N VAL A 2 8.83 -10.69 30.71
CA VAL A 2 8.33 -9.92 31.87
C VAL A 2 8.99 -10.30 33.20
N THR A 3 9.26 -11.58 33.43
CA THR A 3 9.92 -12.07 34.65
C THR A 3 11.35 -11.54 34.82
N ARG A 4 12.11 -11.40 33.71
CA ARG A 4 13.48 -10.84 33.74
C ARG A 4 13.50 -9.35 34.07
N LEU A 5 12.52 -8.58 33.61
CA LEU A 5 12.39 -7.15 33.95
C LEU A 5 12.05 -6.92 35.43
N LEU A 6 11.29 -7.81 36.04
CA LEU A 6 10.87 -7.69 37.44
C LEU A 6 11.97 -8.10 38.44
N GLN A 7 13.04 -8.72 37.97
CA GLN A 7 14.13 -9.21 38.81
C GLN A 7 15.25 -8.19 39.03
N ASP A 8 15.18 -6.98 38.45
CA ASP A 8 16.13 -5.84 38.61
C ASP A 8 17.63 -6.15 38.35
N GLU A 9 17.95 -7.35 37.86
CA GLU A 9 19.31 -7.81 37.54
C GLU A 9 19.74 -7.54 36.08
N THR A 10 18.91 -6.86 35.29
CA THR A 10 19.20 -6.62 33.86
C THR A 10 19.94 -5.31 33.64
N ASP A 11 20.97 -5.31 32.79
CA ASP A 11 21.63 -4.08 32.36
C ASP A 11 20.63 -3.10 31.70
N MET A 12 20.98 -1.81 31.68
CA MET A 12 20.08 -0.75 31.19
C MET A 12 19.67 -0.91 29.73
N GLN A 13 20.51 -1.49 28.87
CA GLN A 13 20.19 -1.72 27.46
C GLN A 13 19.19 -2.87 27.31
N THR A 14 19.43 -3.98 28.00
CA THR A 14 18.52 -5.12 28.09
C THR A 14 17.15 -4.69 28.60
N HIS A 15 17.10 -3.79 29.59
CA HIS A 15 15.86 -3.20 30.08
C HIS A 15 15.10 -2.47 28.96
N HIS A 16 15.74 -1.52 28.26
CA HIS A 16 15.10 -0.77 27.18
C HIS A 16 14.63 -1.66 26.03
N GLN A 17 15.43 -2.64 25.62
CA GLN A 17 15.08 -3.60 24.57
C GLN A 17 13.84 -4.42 24.95
N LEU A 18 13.78 -4.95 26.18
CA LEU A 18 12.63 -5.69 26.68
C LEU A 18 11.38 -4.79 26.79
N SER A 19 11.54 -3.55 27.24
CA SER A 19 10.44 -2.58 27.32
C SER A 19 9.77 -2.36 25.96
N VAL A 20 10.56 -2.14 24.89
CA VAL A 20 10.01 -1.95 23.53
C VAL A 20 9.21 -3.16 23.07
N CYS A 21 9.76 -4.37 23.24
CA CYS A 21 9.07 -5.61 22.90
C CYS A 21 7.72 -5.75 23.64
N ILE A 22 7.72 -5.47 24.94
CA ILE A 22 6.54 -5.64 25.79
C ILE A 22 5.48 -4.58 25.49
N TYR A 23 5.85 -3.31 25.42
CA TYR A 23 4.89 -2.24 25.13
C TYR A 23 4.25 -2.41 23.75
N THR A 24 5.02 -2.80 22.73
CA THR A 24 4.49 -3.07 21.38
C THR A 24 3.48 -4.21 21.36
N LYS A 25 3.77 -5.31 22.08
CA LYS A 25 2.83 -6.43 22.25
C LYS A 25 1.59 -6.00 23.04
N ALA A 26 1.76 -5.20 24.09
CA ALA A 26 0.67 -4.68 24.91
C ALA A 26 -0.27 -3.76 24.11
N VAL A 27 0.26 -2.87 23.28
CA VAL A 27 -0.53 -2.01 22.36
C VAL A 27 -1.40 -2.87 21.44
N SER A 28 -0.81 -3.91 20.84
CA SER A 28 -1.54 -4.83 19.94
C SER A 28 -2.64 -5.61 20.68
N HIS A 29 -2.34 -6.06 21.90
CA HIS A 29 -3.30 -6.77 22.74
C HIS A 29 -4.46 -5.86 23.20
N LEU A 30 -4.17 -4.65 23.65
CA LEU A 30 -5.18 -3.67 24.07
C LEU A 30 -6.10 -3.27 22.92
N TYR A 31 -5.57 -3.11 21.72
CA TYR A 31 -6.39 -2.86 20.53
C TYR A 31 -7.35 -4.02 20.25
N ARG A 32 -6.89 -5.26 20.40
CA ARG A 32 -7.76 -6.44 20.28
C ARG A 32 -8.86 -6.44 21.36
N LEU A 33 -8.51 -6.17 22.62
CA LEU A 33 -9.50 -6.09 23.70
C LEU A 33 -10.51 -4.95 23.48
N PHE A 34 -10.06 -3.81 22.92
CA PHE A 34 -10.91 -2.70 22.52
C PHE A 34 -11.99 -3.14 21.52
N LYS A 35 -11.60 -3.85 20.45
CA LYS A 35 -12.53 -4.38 19.45
C LYS A 35 -13.56 -5.36 20.04
N LEU A 36 -13.13 -6.23 20.95
CA LEU A 36 -13.98 -7.26 21.55
C LEU A 36 -14.93 -6.71 22.63
N SER A 37 -14.58 -5.57 23.23
CA SER A 37 -15.37 -5.00 24.32
C SER A 37 -16.68 -4.39 23.79
N ARG A 38 -17.80 -4.73 24.44
CA ARG A 38 -19.09 -4.03 24.25
C ARG A 38 -19.29 -2.88 25.24
N ASN A 39 -18.43 -2.76 26.24
CA ASN A 39 -18.54 -1.77 27.31
C ASN A 39 -17.73 -0.51 26.96
N THR A 40 -18.42 0.63 26.82
CA THR A 40 -17.83 1.92 26.45
C THR A 40 -16.79 2.42 27.46
N THR A 41 -16.97 2.17 28.75
CA THR A 41 -16.00 2.55 29.79
C THR A 41 -14.71 1.75 29.65
N LEU A 42 -14.81 0.44 29.44
CA LEU A 42 -13.65 -0.41 29.17
C LEU A 42 -12.95 0.00 27.87
N LYS A 43 -13.71 0.31 26.81
CA LYS A 43 -13.14 0.81 25.55
C LYS A 43 -12.30 2.08 25.77
N ARG A 44 -12.80 3.06 26.53
CA ARG A 44 -12.03 4.27 26.88
C ARG A 44 -10.76 3.95 27.67
N GLN A 45 -10.85 3.03 28.63
CA GLN A 45 -9.69 2.63 29.43
C GLN A 45 -8.63 1.94 28.56
N TYR A 46 -9.03 1.02 27.67
CA TYR A 46 -8.11 0.36 26.75
C TYR A 46 -7.42 1.35 25.81
N LEU A 47 -8.14 2.33 25.27
CA LEU A 47 -7.53 3.39 24.45
C LEU A 47 -6.56 4.26 25.25
N ARG A 48 -6.89 4.60 26.50
CA ARG A 48 -5.97 5.35 27.37
C ARG A 48 -4.69 4.57 27.64
N SER A 49 -4.79 3.31 28.07
CA SER A 49 -3.63 2.46 28.31
C SER A 49 -2.82 2.18 27.03
N LYS A 50 -3.50 2.08 25.87
CA LYS A 50 -2.83 1.98 24.56
C LYS A 50 -1.91 3.18 24.34
N ARG A 51 -2.41 4.41 24.51
CA ARG A 51 -1.60 5.64 24.34
C ARG A 51 -0.45 5.74 25.35
N GLU A 52 -0.68 5.34 26.59
CA GLU A 52 0.36 5.29 27.63
C GLU A 52 1.49 4.32 27.22
N TYR A 53 1.15 3.13 26.71
CA TYR A 53 2.14 2.15 26.23
C TYR A 53 2.81 2.55 24.91
N GLU A 54 2.11 3.22 23.99
CA GLU A 54 2.73 3.82 22.81
C GLU A 54 3.80 4.84 23.21
N THR A 55 3.48 5.71 24.16
CA THR A 55 4.41 6.73 24.68
C THR A 55 5.61 6.09 25.39
N ALA A 56 5.36 5.10 26.25
CA ALA A 56 6.42 4.37 26.95
C ALA A 56 7.32 3.58 25.98
N GLY A 57 6.73 2.92 24.98
CA GLY A 57 7.45 2.21 23.92
C GLY A 57 8.34 3.14 23.10
N LEU A 58 7.83 4.31 22.71
CA LEU A 58 8.60 5.36 22.03
C LEU A 58 9.78 5.85 22.89
N HIS A 59 9.56 6.08 24.18
CA HIS A 59 10.60 6.54 25.08
C HIS A 59 11.70 5.49 25.27
N ALA A 60 11.34 4.21 25.40
CA ALA A 60 12.30 3.12 25.48
C ALA A 60 13.09 2.94 24.17
N LEU A 61 12.41 3.02 23.02
CA LEU A 61 13.02 2.89 21.70
C LEU A 61 14.11 3.94 21.46
N LYS A 62 13.90 5.18 21.90
CA LYS A 62 14.91 6.26 21.81
C LYS A 62 16.20 6.00 22.59
N ARG A 63 16.20 5.03 23.51
CA ARG A 63 17.33 4.69 24.38
C ARG A 63 18.05 3.40 23.98
N ILE A 64 17.56 2.72 22.95
CA ILE A 64 18.22 1.52 22.40
C ILE A 64 19.51 1.96 21.70
N ASP A 65 20.63 1.37 22.13
CA ASP A 65 21.88 1.47 21.41
C ASP A 65 21.91 0.48 20.23
N VAL A 66 21.69 0.99 19.03
CA VAL A 66 21.69 0.21 17.78
C VAL A 66 23.08 -0.31 17.39
N CYS A 67 24.15 0.24 17.99
CA CYS A 67 25.52 -0.17 17.76
C CYS A 67 26.03 -1.18 18.79
N SER A 68 25.19 -1.57 19.75
CA SER A 68 25.51 -2.61 20.73
C SER A 68 25.73 -3.97 20.07
N THR A 69 26.35 -4.89 20.80
CA THR A 69 26.64 -6.25 20.30
C THR A 69 25.38 -6.90 19.72
N PRO A 70 25.42 -7.39 18.47
CA PRO A 70 24.28 -8.06 17.86
C PRO A 70 23.75 -9.19 18.73
N SER A 71 22.45 -9.17 19.00
CA SER A 71 21.77 -10.20 19.78
C SER A 71 20.34 -10.39 19.27
N LEU A 72 19.75 -11.56 19.56
CA LEU A 72 18.35 -11.84 19.23
C LEU A 72 17.41 -10.82 19.90
N LEU A 73 17.70 -10.41 21.14
CA LEU A 73 16.88 -9.44 21.85
C LEU A 73 16.93 -8.05 21.19
N LEU A 74 18.11 -7.60 20.74
CA LEU A 74 18.24 -6.36 19.99
C LEU A 74 17.42 -6.43 18.68
N ILE A 75 17.52 -7.53 17.94
CA ILE A 75 16.72 -7.77 16.73
C ILE A 75 15.22 -7.69 17.03
N GLN A 76 14.74 -8.43 18.04
CA GLN A 76 13.35 -8.43 18.45
C GLN A 76 12.86 -7.03 18.87
N SER A 77 13.71 -6.26 19.54
CA SER A 77 13.40 -4.89 19.96
C SER A 77 13.30 -3.92 18.78
N LEU A 78 14.17 -4.05 17.77
CA LEU A 78 14.12 -3.24 16.55
C LEU A 78 12.91 -3.59 15.69
N ILE A 79 12.59 -4.87 15.51
CA ILE A 79 11.37 -5.31 14.80
C ILE A 79 10.12 -4.82 15.54
N SER A 80 10.10 -4.92 16.87
CA SER A 80 9.01 -4.38 17.69
C SER A 80 8.89 -2.87 17.55
N GLY A 81 10.01 -2.15 17.56
CA GLY A 81 10.05 -0.71 17.29
C GLY A 81 9.52 -0.36 15.89
N ALA A 82 9.88 -1.13 14.87
CA ALA A 82 9.39 -0.97 13.51
C ALA A 82 7.87 -1.17 13.44
N LEU A 83 7.36 -2.26 14.02
CA LEU A 83 5.92 -2.50 14.15
C LEU A 83 5.21 -1.37 14.91
N LEU A 84 5.81 -0.82 15.97
CA LEU A 84 5.24 0.34 16.67
C LEU A 84 5.19 1.57 15.75
N MET A 85 6.24 1.84 14.98
CA MET A 85 6.27 2.96 14.03
C MET A 85 5.20 2.78 12.95
N GLN A 86 5.04 1.57 12.41
CA GLN A 86 3.97 1.24 11.46
C GLN A 86 2.59 1.56 12.05
N LYS A 87 2.31 1.12 13.28
CA LYS A 87 1.02 1.34 13.96
C LYS A 87 0.72 2.82 14.21
N LEU A 88 1.75 3.65 14.31
CA LEU A 88 1.64 5.10 14.43
C LEU A 88 1.59 5.81 13.06
N GLY A 89 1.61 5.06 11.95
CA GLY A 89 1.63 5.60 10.59
C GLY A 89 3.00 6.10 10.13
N LYS A 90 4.07 5.90 10.91
CA LYS A 90 5.43 6.37 10.63
C LYS A 90 6.20 5.35 9.79
N MET A 91 5.76 5.13 8.55
CA MET A 91 6.29 4.07 7.69
C MET A 91 7.79 4.20 7.39
N ASN A 92 8.30 5.42 7.23
CA ASN A 92 9.72 5.67 7.05
C ASN A 92 10.56 5.21 8.24
N GLN A 93 10.14 5.58 9.46
CA GLN A 93 10.84 5.16 10.67
C GLN A 93 10.74 3.64 10.87
N SER A 94 9.59 3.04 10.49
CA SER A 94 9.43 1.58 10.46
C SER A 94 10.44 0.91 9.54
N TRP A 95 10.59 1.41 8.31
CA TRP A 95 11.52 0.86 7.32
C TRP A 95 12.96 0.96 7.81
N VAL A 96 13.38 2.12 8.32
CA VAL A 96 14.74 2.30 8.86
C VAL A 96 15.05 1.27 9.95
N LEU A 97 14.19 1.17 10.98
CA LEU A 97 14.39 0.24 12.09
C LEU A 97 14.43 -1.22 11.60
N ASN A 98 13.54 -1.59 10.69
CA ASN A 98 13.50 -2.93 10.12
C ASN A 98 14.74 -3.25 9.27
N SER A 99 15.27 -2.28 8.52
CA SER A 99 16.52 -2.44 7.77
C SER A 99 17.73 -2.66 8.68
N TYR A 100 17.74 -2.08 9.89
CA TYR A 100 18.77 -2.41 10.90
C TYR A 100 18.57 -3.83 11.43
N ALA A 101 17.34 -4.23 11.76
CA ALA A 101 17.05 -5.58 12.22
C ALA A 101 17.44 -6.65 11.18
N ALA A 102 17.16 -6.42 9.90
CA ALA A 102 17.54 -7.29 8.79
C ALA A 102 19.07 -7.49 8.72
N ARG A 103 19.85 -6.41 8.83
CA ARG A 103 21.31 -6.49 8.84
C ARG A 103 21.84 -7.27 10.05
N LEU A 104 21.21 -7.14 11.20
CA LEU A 104 21.58 -7.91 12.38
C LEU A 104 21.23 -9.40 12.23
N LEU A 105 20.05 -9.73 11.68
CA LEU A 105 19.67 -11.11 11.31
C LEU A 105 20.71 -11.75 10.38
N VAL A 106 21.20 -10.99 9.39
CA VAL A 106 22.26 -11.45 8.50
C VAL A 106 23.58 -11.64 9.25
N SER A 107 23.98 -10.68 10.08
CA SER A 107 25.24 -10.76 10.84
C SER A 107 25.32 -11.96 11.80
N LEU A 108 24.17 -12.41 12.31
CA LEU A 108 24.05 -13.60 13.16
C LEU A 108 23.77 -14.89 12.37
N ASN A 109 23.76 -14.83 11.04
CA ASN A 109 23.42 -15.94 10.12
C ASN A 109 22.02 -16.54 10.32
N TYR A 110 21.09 -15.81 10.93
CA TYR A 110 19.73 -16.31 11.15
C TYR A 110 18.92 -16.43 9.85
N HIS A 111 19.25 -15.67 8.81
CA HIS A 111 18.62 -15.79 7.48
C HIS A 111 18.88 -17.13 6.77
N GLU A 112 19.89 -17.90 7.22
CA GLU A 112 20.30 -19.16 6.60
C GLU A 112 19.57 -20.40 7.15
N VAL A 113 18.55 -20.20 7.99
CA VAL A 113 17.66 -21.25 8.50
C VAL A 113 17.12 -22.08 7.33
N ASP A 114 17.33 -23.39 7.40
CA ASP A 114 17.00 -24.38 6.37
C ASP A 114 15.84 -25.32 6.79
N SER A 115 15.48 -25.33 8.07
CA SER A 115 14.37 -26.08 8.63
C SER A 115 13.16 -25.18 8.90
N SER A 116 11.98 -25.63 8.46
CA SER A 116 10.71 -24.98 8.81
C SER A 116 10.22 -25.37 10.22
N THR A 117 10.80 -26.40 10.83
CA THR A 117 10.45 -26.87 12.18
C THR A 117 11.47 -26.39 13.21
N PRO A 118 11.07 -25.60 14.22
CA PRO A 118 11.98 -25.15 15.26
C PRO A 118 12.39 -26.32 16.16
N ASP A 119 13.70 -26.52 16.37
CA ASP A 119 14.23 -27.59 17.21
C ASP A 119 14.24 -27.20 18.71
N SER A 120 14.22 -25.90 18.99
CA SER A 120 14.21 -25.33 20.34
C SER A 120 13.31 -24.09 20.45
N GLY A 121 13.01 -23.67 21.68
CA GLY A 121 12.29 -22.41 21.90
C GLY A 121 13.07 -21.17 21.41
N MET A 122 14.40 -21.25 21.32
CA MET A 122 15.22 -20.20 20.72
C MET A 122 15.02 -20.14 19.20
N ASP A 123 14.93 -21.30 18.53
CA ASP A 123 14.67 -21.37 17.10
C ASP A 123 13.29 -20.83 16.76
N GLU A 124 12.28 -21.09 17.61
CA GLU A 124 10.95 -20.50 17.47
C GLU A 124 10.97 -18.96 17.53
N GLU A 125 11.78 -18.39 18.43
CA GLU A 125 11.98 -16.95 18.53
C GLU A 125 12.75 -16.37 17.32
N ILE A 126 13.70 -17.13 16.77
CA ILE A 126 14.42 -16.78 15.54
C ILE A 126 13.46 -16.79 14.34
N HIS A 127 12.68 -17.86 14.16
CA HIS A 127 11.66 -17.96 13.11
C HIS A 127 10.67 -16.79 13.20
N SER A 128 10.22 -16.47 14.42
CA SER A 128 9.34 -15.34 14.68
C SER A 128 9.93 -13.99 14.27
N SER A 129 11.22 -13.81 14.54
CA SER A 129 11.95 -12.60 14.15
C SER A 129 12.16 -12.54 12.64
N LEU A 130 12.44 -13.68 11.99
CA LEU A 130 12.63 -13.77 10.54
C LEU A 130 11.37 -13.42 9.77
N TRP A 131 10.23 -14.08 10.05
CA TRP A 131 9.02 -13.78 9.29
C TRP A 131 8.50 -12.36 9.56
N GLY A 132 8.65 -11.86 10.81
CA GLY A 132 8.28 -10.48 11.15
C GLY A 132 9.12 -9.45 10.39
N CYS A 133 10.43 -9.67 10.32
CA CYS A 133 11.35 -8.83 9.55
C CYS A 133 11.09 -8.93 8.04
N TYR A 134 10.86 -10.15 7.53
CA TYR A 134 10.60 -10.40 6.11
C TYR A 134 9.36 -9.66 5.62
N TYR A 135 8.25 -9.76 6.38
CA TYR A 135 7.01 -9.05 6.08
C TYR A 135 7.24 -7.54 5.93
N LEU A 136 7.81 -6.91 6.96
CA LEU A 136 8.08 -5.47 6.93
C LEU A 136 9.08 -5.09 5.84
N ASP A 137 10.12 -5.89 5.64
CA ASP A 137 11.18 -5.60 4.68
C ASP A 137 10.63 -5.59 3.26
N ARG A 138 9.89 -6.62 2.85
CA ARG A 138 9.31 -6.69 1.50
C ARG A 138 8.23 -5.64 1.28
N THR A 139 7.28 -5.50 2.20
CA THR A 139 6.16 -4.57 2.03
C THR A 139 6.62 -3.10 2.03
N LEU A 140 7.49 -2.69 2.95
CA LEU A 140 7.97 -1.30 3.00
C LEU A 140 8.97 -1.00 1.87
N SER A 141 9.81 -1.95 1.50
CA SER A 141 10.72 -1.79 0.35
C SER A 141 9.95 -1.61 -0.95
N TYR A 142 8.84 -2.35 -1.12
CA TYR A 142 7.93 -2.16 -2.24
C TYR A 142 7.26 -0.77 -2.20
N LEU A 143 6.71 -0.38 -1.05
CA LEU A 143 6.05 0.91 -0.84
C LEU A 143 6.97 2.10 -1.17
N PHE A 144 8.25 2.02 -0.81
CA PHE A 144 9.23 3.08 -1.05
C PHE A 144 10.03 2.90 -2.35
N VAL A 145 9.80 1.82 -3.10
CA VAL A 145 10.55 1.45 -4.30
C VAL A 145 12.07 1.42 -4.03
N ARG A 146 12.46 0.81 -2.90
CA ARG A 146 13.86 0.67 -2.46
C ARG A 146 14.24 -0.81 -2.39
N PRO A 147 15.50 -1.20 -2.62
CA PRO A 147 15.90 -2.59 -2.46
C PRO A 147 15.67 -3.11 -1.03
N PRO A 148 15.24 -4.38 -0.87
CA PRO A 148 15.12 -5.00 0.44
C PRO A 148 16.46 -5.14 1.16
N SER A 149 16.43 -5.07 2.49
CA SER A 149 17.62 -5.25 3.33
C SER A 149 17.85 -6.72 3.71
N LEU A 150 16.79 -7.52 3.77
CA LEU A 150 16.87 -8.94 4.08
C LEU A 150 17.07 -9.75 2.78
N PRO A 151 18.08 -10.63 2.70
CA PRO A 151 18.24 -11.56 1.59
C PRO A 151 17.02 -12.48 1.39
N GLU A 152 16.98 -13.18 0.26
CA GLU A 152 16.00 -14.26 0.07
C GLU A 152 16.23 -15.37 1.11
N LEU A 153 15.15 -15.87 1.68
CA LEU A 153 15.18 -16.94 2.67
C LEU A 153 15.25 -18.31 1.97
N ARG A 154 15.91 -19.28 2.62
CA ARG A 154 16.00 -20.65 2.09
C ARG A 154 14.69 -21.42 2.19
N VAL A 155 13.87 -21.08 3.16
CA VAL A 155 12.55 -21.67 3.39
C VAL A 155 11.45 -20.66 3.06
N PRO A 156 10.29 -21.10 2.55
CA PRO A 156 9.16 -20.20 2.31
C PRO A 156 8.76 -19.48 3.61
N PRO A 157 8.61 -18.14 3.60
CA PRO A 157 8.33 -17.37 4.82
C PRO A 157 7.07 -17.81 5.55
N SER A 158 6.02 -18.22 4.83
CA SER A 158 4.77 -18.73 5.40
C SER A 158 4.93 -20.03 6.18
N GLN A 159 6.00 -20.81 5.93
CA GLN A 159 6.32 -22.02 6.69
C GLN A 159 7.06 -21.75 8.00
N LEU A 160 7.64 -20.56 8.17
CA LEU A 160 8.26 -20.14 9.43
C LEU A 160 7.22 -19.80 10.51
N VAL A 161 5.95 -19.68 10.13
CA VAL A 161 4.85 -19.38 11.05
C VAL A 161 4.50 -20.64 11.85
N HIS A 162 4.93 -20.68 13.10
CA HIS A 162 4.67 -21.83 13.97
C HIS A 162 3.17 -21.98 14.29
N ALA A 163 2.68 -23.22 14.38
CA ALA A 163 1.27 -23.55 14.58
C ALA A 163 0.68 -23.01 15.89
N GLN A 164 1.53 -22.75 16.90
CA GLN A 164 1.11 -22.22 18.20
C GLN A 164 0.99 -20.68 18.24
N THR A 165 1.31 -19.99 17.13
CA THR A 165 1.06 -18.55 16.95
C THR A 165 -0.44 -18.28 16.90
N THR A 166 -1.10 -18.30 18.07
CA THR A 166 -2.56 -18.17 18.30
C THR A 166 -3.41 -18.64 17.12
N LEU A 167 -3.87 -19.90 17.15
CA LEU A 167 -4.66 -20.65 16.15
C LEU A 167 -5.55 -19.85 15.16
N LEU A 168 -6.04 -18.67 15.55
CA LEU A 168 -6.83 -17.74 14.76
C LEU A 168 -6.04 -16.84 13.77
N TYR A 169 -4.82 -16.41 14.12
CA TYR A 169 -4.05 -15.44 13.31
C TYR A 169 -2.96 -16.09 12.47
N GLY A 170 -2.47 -17.30 12.82
CA GLY A 170 -1.46 -18.02 12.05
C GLY A 170 -1.77 -18.09 10.54
N PRO A 171 -2.98 -18.51 10.12
CA PRO A 171 -3.33 -18.55 8.70
C PRO A 171 -3.31 -17.18 8.02
N LEU A 172 -3.74 -16.13 8.72
CA LEU A 172 -3.69 -14.76 8.20
C LEU A 172 -2.25 -14.27 8.05
N ILE A 173 -1.36 -14.61 9.01
CA ILE A 173 0.07 -14.32 8.95
C ILE A 173 0.68 -14.99 7.71
N GLY A 174 0.33 -16.24 7.43
CA GLY A 174 0.74 -16.92 6.21
C GLY A 174 0.33 -16.17 4.95
N ILE A 175 -0.93 -15.73 4.86
CA ILE A 175 -1.45 -14.95 3.72
C ILE A 175 -0.69 -13.64 3.53
N ILE A 176 -0.45 -12.85 4.59
CA ILE A 176 0.26 -11.58 4.46
C ILE A 176 1.73 -11.77 4.10
N LEU A 177 2.34 -12.90 4.49
CA LEU A 177 3.71 -13.24 4.08
C LEU A 177 3.79 -13.63 2.60
N ASP A 178 2.81 -14.40 2.11
CA ASP A 178 2.72 -14.75 0.70
C ASP A 178 2.46 -13.49 -0.16
N LEU A 179 1.62 -12.55 0.32
CA LEU A 179 1.44 -11.24 -0.31
C LEU A 179 2.73 -10.40 -0.31
N ALA A 180 3.45 -10.36 0.81
CA ALA A 180 4.73 -9.65 0.91
C ALA A 180 5.77 -10.24 -0.06
N GLN A 181 5.76 -11.55 -0.27
CA GLN A 181 6.61 -12.19 -1.27
C GLN A 181 6.29 -11.71 -2.69
N VAL A 182 4.99 -11.62 -3.05
CA VAL A 182 4.57 -11.04 -4.35
C VAL A 182 5.07 -9.61 -4.51
N GLN A 183 4.98 -8.77 -3.47
CA GLN A 183 5.51 -7.41 -3.49
C GLN A 183 7.03 -7.39 -3.73
N GLY A 184 7.78 -8.31 -3.13
CA GLY A 184 9.21 -8.48 -3.37
C GLY A 184 9.55 -8.84 -4.82
N GLU A 185 8.82 -9.80 -5.40
CA GLU A 185 8.98 -10.23 -6.79
C GLU A 185 8.63 -9.09 -7.76
N LEU A 186 7.55 -8.35 -7.48
CA LEU A 186 7.15 -7.19 -8.26
C LEU A 186 8.16 -6.05 -8.17
N LEU A 187 8.72 -5.79 -6.98
CA LEU A 187 9.79 -4.80 -6.79
C LEU A 187 11.04 -5.14 -7.61
N ASP A 188 11.46 -6.41 -7.64
CA ASP A 188 12.59 -6.84 -8.46
C ASP A 188 12.33 -6.64 -9.96
N LEU A 189 11.08 -6.79 -10.42
CA LEU A 189 10.70 -6.42 -11.79
C LEU A 189 10.76 -4.90 -12.00
N LEU A 190 10.29 -4.09 -11.05
CA LEU A 190 10.34 -2.63 -11.16
C LEU A 190 11.78 -2.09 -11.21
N LEU A 191 12.67 -2.61 -10.36
CA LEU A 191 14.05 -2.14 -10.23
C LEU A 191 14.99 -2.72 -11.29
N ASN A 192 14.82 -4.01 -11.64
CA ASN A 192 15.77 -4.75 -12.47
C ASN A 192 15.16 -5.29 -13.78
N GLY A 193 13.86 -5.08 -14.03
CA GLY A 193 13.16 -5.67 -15.19
C GLY A 193 13.73 -5.25 -16.54
N GLN A 194 14.21 -4.01 -16.67
CA GLN A 194 14.85 -3.50 -17.89
C GLN A 194 16.17 -4.20 -18.24
N ARG A 195 16.79 -4.88 -17.25
CA ARG A 195 18.03 -5.64 -17.43
C ARG A 195 17.79 -7.10 -17.79
N LYS A 196 16.52 -7.54 -17.83
CA LYS A 196 16.11 -8.94 -18.06
C LYS A 196 15.52 -9.10 -19.45
N PHE A 197 15.53 -10.33 -19.95
CA PHE A 197 14.88 -10.64 -21.23
C PHE A 197 13.36 -10.57 -21.09
N ALA A 198 12.67 -10.13 -22.16
CA ALA A 198 11.21 -10.01 -22.16
C ALA A 198 10.49 -11.33 -21.81
N ALA A 199 11.03 -12.47 -22.24
CA ALA A 199 10.50 -13.79 -21.90
C ALA A 199 10.61 -14.11 -20.40
N GLU A 200 11.72 -13.72 -19.75
CA GLU A 200 11.90 -13.91 -18.30
C GLU A 200 10.95 -13.02 -17.49
N VAL A 201 10.74 -11.78 -17.95
CA VAL A 201 9.78 -10.85 -17.36
C VAL A 201 8.35 -11.41 -17.47
N SER A 202 7.96 -11.92 -18.64
CA SER A 202 6.65 -12.55 -18.85
C SER A 202 6.44 -13.76 -17.93
N ALA A 203 7.41 -14.66 -17.87
CA ALA A 203 7.34 -15.85 -17.02
C ALA A 203 7.24 -15.49 -15.51
N LYS A 204 7.90 -14.41 -15.08
CA LYS A 204 7.75 -13.89 -13.71
C LYS A 204 6.34 -13.38 -13.44
N TYR A 205 5.73 -12.63 -14.37
CA TYR A 205 4.34 -12.19 -14.22
C TYR A 205 3.36 -13.36 -14.15
N GLU A 206 3.55 -14.38 -14.98
CA GLU A 206 2.73 -15.62 -14.92
C GLU A 206 2.85 -16.31 -13.55
N ASN A 207 4.07 -16.43 -12.99
CA ASN A 207 4.26 -16.99 -11.66
C ASN A 207 3.54 -16.17 -10.57
N ILE A 208 3.66 -14.85 -10.64
CA ILE A 208 2.99 -13.93 -9.73
C ILE A 208 1.46 -14.13 -9.82
N GLN A 209 0.89 -14.21 -11.02
CA GLN A 209 -0.55 -14.42 -11.21
C GLN A 209 -1.01 -15.75 -10.62
N VAL A 210 -0.30 -16.86 -10.89
CA VAL A 210 -0.61 -18.18 -10.31
C VAL A 210 -0.61 -18.12 -8.78
N ARG A 211 0.37 -17.41 -8.20
CA ARG A 211 0.46 -17.25 -6.75
C ARG A 211 -0.69 -16.42 -6.20
N MET A 212 -1.03 -15.31 -6.85
CA MET A 212 -2.18 -14.49 -6.47
C MET A 212 -3.47 -15.32 -6.49
N SER A 213 -3.70 -16.15 -7.51
CA SER A 213 -4.87 -17.05 -7.55
C SER A 213 -4.91 -18.05 -6.38
N LYS A 214 -3.75 -18.57 -5.96
CA LYS A 214 -3.65 -19.44 -4.78
C LYS A 214 -3.98 -18.67 -3.50
N ILE A 215 -3.39 -17.48 -3.31
CA ILE A 215 -3.66 -16.62 -2.15
C ILE A 215 -5.16 -16.28 -2.06
N TYR A 216 -5.79 -15.95 -3.19
CA TYR A 216 -7.23 -15.69 -3.25
C TYR A 216 -8.06 -16.89 -2.81
N SER A 217 -7.70 -18.09 -3.28
CA SER A 217 -8.37 -19.33 -2.90
C SER A 217 -8.28 -19.56 -1.38
N ASP A 218 -7.09 -19.36 -0.80
CA ASP A 218 -6.88 -19.51 0.64
C ASP A 218 -7.64 -18.47 1.46
N LEU A 219 -7.67 -17.22 1.00
CA LEU A 219 -8.42 -16.12 1.62
C LEU A 219 -9.93 -16.38 1.58
N HIS A 220 -10.44 -16.80 0.41
CA HIS A 220 -11.86 -17.04 0.18
C HIS A 220 -12.38 -18.27 0.94
N ASN A 221 -11.65 -19.39 0.89
CA ASN A 221 -12.04 -20.65 1.55
C ASN A 221 -12.18 -20.49 3.07
N ARG A 222 -11.39 -19.59 3.67
CA ARG A 222 -11.42 -19.36 5.11
C ARG A 222 -12.58 -18.45 5.53
N ARG A 223 -13.07 -17.60 4.63
CA ARG A 223 -14.07 -16.54 4.88
C ARG A 223 -15.36 -17.03 5.56
N SER A 224 -15.88 -18.18 5.12
CA SER A 224 -17.14 -18.76 5.63
C SER A 224 -17.02 -19.29 7.07
N SER A 225 -15.80 -19.55 7.54
CA SER A 225 -15.51 -20.13 8.86
C SER A 225 -14.97 -19.11 9.87
N LEU A 226 -14.88 -17.83 9.50
CA LEU A 226 -14.22 -16.82 10.32
C LEU A 226 -15.06 -16.46 11.55
N PRO A 227 -14.47 -16.46 12.76
CA PRO A 227 -15.13 -15.86 13.91
C PRO A 227 -15.24 -14.34 13.70
N PRO A 228 -16.30 -13.69 14.22
CA PRO A 228 -16.49 -12.24 14.10
C PRO A 228 -15.30 -11.40 14.61
N THR A 229 -14.46 -11.99 15.45
CA THR A 229 -13.30 -11.35 16.07
C THR A 229 -12.13 -11.07 15.12
N VAL A 230 -12.09 -11.72 13.95
CA VAL A 230 -11.01 -11.55 12.95
C VAL A 230 -11.52 -11.08 11.59
N THR A 231 -12.81 -10.80 11.46
CA THR A 231 -13.43 -10.41 10.18
C THR A 231 -12.76 -9.18 9.59
N ASN A 232 -12.45 -8.17 10.40
CA ASN A 232 -11.87 -6.92 9.91
C ASN A 232 -10.42 -7.10 9.45
N GLU A 233 -9.69 -8.00 10.10
CA GLU A 233 -8.34 -8.37 9.71
C GLU A 233 -8.33 -9.10 8.34
N TYR A 234 -9.32 -9.97 8.08
CA TYR A 234 -9.49 -10.60 6.77
C TYR A 234 -10.00 -9.62 5.70
N LEU A 235 -10.91 -8.70 6.04
CA LEU A 235 -11.32 -7.61 5.13
C LEU A 235 -10.13 -6.70 4.79
N SER A 236 -9.24 -6.46 5.74
CA SER A 236 -7.98 -5.74 5.48
C SER A 236 -7.09 -6.54 4.52
N ALA A 237 -7.01 -7.87 4.68
CA ALA A 237 -6.28 -8.72 3.73
C ALA A 237 -6.93 -8.75 2.33
N ASP A 238 -8.27 -8.70 2.21
CA ASP A 238 -8.95 -8.53 0.91
C ASP A 238 -8.53 -7.22 0.24
N PHE A 239 -8.50 -6.11 1.00
CA PHE A 239 -8.02 -4.83 0.51
C PHE A 239 -6.58 -4.95 -0.02
N CYS A 240 -5.69 -5.54 0.79
CA CYS A 240 -4.26 -5.69 0.45
C CYS A 240 -4.08 -6.55 -0.81
N TYR A 241 -4.77 -7.69 -0.88
CA TYR A 241 -4.74 -8.59 -2.04
C TYR A 241 -5.11 -7.84 -3.32
N HIS A 242 -6.24 -7.16 -3.33
CA HIS A 242 -6.69 -6.45 -4.52
C HIS A 242 -5.82 -5.23 -4.85
N ALA A 243 -5.27 -4.54 -3.84
CA ALA A 243 -4.33 -3.43 -4.07
C ALA A 243 -3.03 -3.91 -4.72
N ILE A 244 -2.46 -5.02 -4.27
CA ILE A 244 -1.29 -5.65 -4.90
C ILE A 244 -1.64 -6.13 -6.31
N LEU A 245 -2.81 -6.74 -6.50
CA LEU A 245 -3.22 -7.24 -7.83
C LEU A 245 -3.38 -6.10 -8.84
N VAL A 246 -3.88 -4.93 -8.41
CA VAL A 246 -3.89 -3.72 -9.23
C VAL A 246 -2.48 -3.36 -9.69
N ASP A 247 -1.50 -3.37 -8.79
CA ASP A 247 -0.12 -3.05 -9.13
C ASP A 247 0.50 -4.08 -10.09
N VAL A 248 0.20 -5.37 -9.92
CA VAL A 248 0.61 -6.44 -10.84
C VAL A 248 0.08 -6.16 -12.25
N TYR A 249 -1.22 -5.90 -12.38
CA TYR A 249 -1.81 -5.61 -13.68
C TYR A 249 -1.30 -4.30 -14.28
N ARG A 250 -1.09 -3.25 -13.48
CA ARG A 250 -0.50 -2.00 -13.96
C ARG A 250 0.91 -2.22 -14.50
N ALA A 251 1.73 -2.98 -13.79
CA ALA A 251 3.08 -3.28 -14.22
C ALA A 251 3.10 -4.10 -15.53
N GLN A 252 2.19 -5.05 -15.68
CA GLN A 252 1.98 -5.79 -16.93
C GLN A 252 1.54 -4.87 -18.08
N LEU A 253 0.53 -4.03 -17.84
CA LEU A 253 -0.02 -3.07 -18.82
C LEU A 253 1.00 -2.04 -19.30
N LYS A 254 1.97 -1.66 -18.45
CA LYS A 254 3.09 -0.79 -18.84
C LYS A 254 3.94 -1.40 -19.96
N HIS A 255 4.06 -2.73 -20.00
CA HIS A 255 4.84 -3.44 -21.02
C HIS A 255 3.98 -3.93 -22.19
N HIS A 256 2.77 -4.41 -21.90
CA HIS A 256 1.86 -4.98 -22.88
C HIS A 256 0.45 -4.42 -22.65
N PRO A 257 0.09 -3.30 -23.32
CA PRO A 257 -1.25 -2.74 -23.23
C PRO A 257 -2.27 -3.75 -23.75
N ASP A 258 -3.20 -4.16 -22.88
CA ASP A 258 -4.23 -5.14 -23.19
C ASP A 258 -5.57 -4.75 -22.54
N ALA A 259 -6.65 -4.86 -23.31
CA ALA A 259 -7.98 -4.42 -22.88
C ALA A 259 -8.60 -5.35 -21.83
N GLU A 260 -8.32 -6.66 -21.90
CA GLU A 260 -8.82 -7.63 -20.93
C GLU A 260 -8.12 -7.45 -19.57
N THR A 261 -6.79 -7.33 -19.59
CA THR A 261 -5.96 -7.01 -18.42
C THR A 261 -6.38 -5.68 -17.78
N TYR A 262 -6.73 -4.66 -18.58
CA TYR A 262 -7.26 -3.40 -18.06
C TYR A 262 -8.60 -3.58 -17.32
N LYS A 263 -9.51 -4.42 -17.84
CA LYS A 263 -10.78 -4.73 -17.15
C LYS A 263 -10.55 -5.46 -15.83
N GLU A 264 -9.62 -6.41 -15.79
CA GLU A 264 -9.25 -7.12 -14.56
C GLU A 264 -8.59 -6.18 -13.53
N CYS A 265 -7.75 -5.26 -13.99
CA CYS A 265 -7.18 -4.19 -13.17
C CYS A 265 -8.26 -3.31 -12.55
N LEU A 266 -9.22 -2.85 -13.35
CA LEU A 266 -10.33 -2.03 -12.89
C LEU A 266 -11.24 -2.79 -11.91
N SER A 267 -11.56 -4.05 -12.20
CA SER A 267 -12.32 -4.93 -11.30
C SER A 267 -11.64 -5.07 -9.93
N SER A 268 -10.33 -5.28 -9.94
CA SER A 268 -9.52 -5.39 -8.72
C SER A 268 -9.47 -4.06 -7.96
N ALA A 269 -9.33 -2.93 -8.65
CA ALA A 269 -9.34 -1.62 -8.02
C ALA A 269 -10.68 -1.32 -7.32
N ARG A 270 -11.81 -1.66 -7.96
CA ARG A 270 -13.15 -1.57 -7.37
C ARG A 270 -13.28 -2.47 -6.14
N ALA A 271 -12.81 -3.71 -6.23
CA ALA A 271 -12.87 -4.67 -5.12
C ALA A 271 -12.05 -4.21 -3.91
N SER A 272 -10.85 -3.66 -4.13
CA SER A 272 -10.02 -3.06 -3.08
C SER A 272 -10.77 -1.94 -2.35
N LEU A 273 -11.29 -0.96 -3.10
CA LEU A 273 -11.99 0.19 -2.51
C LEU A 273 -13.31 -0.19 -1.81
N ARG A 274 -14.04 -1.20 -2.30
CA ARG A 274 -15.23 -1.73 -1.60
C ARG A 274 -14.88 -2.46 -0.29
N ALA A 275 -13.76 -3.18 -0.27
CA ALA A 275 -13.24 -3.78 0.97
C ALA A 275 -12.86 -2.68 1.98
N PHE A 276 -12.21 -1.61 1.51
CA PHE A 276 -11.90 -0.44 2.33
C PHE A 276 -13.16 0.23 2.88
N GLN A 277 -14.16 0.47 2.03
CA GLN A 277 -15.45 1.05 2.45
C GLN A 277 -16.15 0.22 3.52
N SER A 278 -16.02 -1.12 3.47
CA SER A 278 -16.58 -2.00 4.49
C SER A 278 -15.87 -1.83 5.84
N LEU A 279 -14.55 -1.59 5.85
CA LEU A 279 -13.81 -1.24 7.08
C LEU A 279 -14.25 0.12 7.65
N GLU A 280 -14.59 1.09 6.79
CA GLU A 280 -15.08 2.42 7.23
C GLU A 280 -16.48 2.39 7.87
N LYS A 281 -17.31 1.41 7.51
CA LYS A 281 -18.65 1.27 8.12
C LYS A 281 -18.56 0.94 9.61
N ASP A 282 -17.57 0.14 10.00
CA ASP A 282 -17.31 -0.17 11.40
C ASP A 282 -16.73 1.03 12.16
N LEU A 283 -15.95 1.87 11.48
CA LEU A 283 -15.40 3.11 12.05
C LEU A 283 -16.51 4.08 12.49
N ALA A 284 -17.63 4.13 11.78
CA ALA A 284 -18.78 4.97 12.16
C ALA A 284 -19.36 4.61 13.54
N TYR A 285 -19.18 3.38 14.01
CA TYR A 285 -19.58 2.95 15.36
C TYR A 285 -18.55 3.34 16.44
N GLU A 286 -17.30 3.60 16.04
CA GLU A 286 -16.17 3.86 16.93
C GLU A 286 -15.88 5.37 17.10
N LEU A 287 -16.38 6.20 16.17
CA LEU A 287 -16.32 7.68 16.17
C LEU A 287 -17.20 8.30 17.27
N GLY A 288 -16.81 8.05 18.51
CA GLY A 288 -17.23 8.73 19.74
C GLY A 288 -16.18 8.57 20.86
N LEU A 289 -15.04 7.96 20.51
CA LEU A 289 -13.89 7.70 21.37
C LEU A 289 -12.70 8.34 20.66
N GLU A 290 -11.94 9.19 21.36
CA GLU A 290 -10.90 10.08 20.80
C GLU A 290 -9.67 9.34 20.20
N ASP A 291 -9.79 8.29 19.38
CA ASP A 291 -8.63 7.71 18.68
C ASP A 291 -8.34 8.55 17.40
N PRO A 292 -7.24 9.33 17.34
CA PRO A 292 -6.96 10.23 16.22
C PRO A 292 -6.59 9.49 14.92
N CYS A 293 -6.31 8.18 14.97
CA CYS A 293 -6.01 7.40 13.78
C CYS A 293 -6.47 5.93 13.93
N PRO A 294 -7.51 5.50 13.20
CA PRO A 294 -7.94 4.12 13.21
C PRO A 294 -6.81 3.18 12.77
N TYR A 295 -6.55 2.14 13.57
CA TYR A 295 -5.42 1.23 13.36
C TYR A 295 -5.47 0.51 12.00
N PHE A 296 -6.65 0.24 11.44
CA PHE A 296 -6.76 -0.43 10.14
C PHE A 296 -6.11 0.35 8.99
N LEU A 297 -6.04 1.69 9.07
CA LEU A 297 -5.36 2.53 8.07
C LEU A 297 -3.87 2.15 7.95
N THR A 298 -3.24 1.80 9.07
CA THR A 298 -1.81 1.46 9.15
C THR A 298 -1.45 0.12 8.51
N TRP A 299 -2.47 -0.70 8.21
CA TRP A 299 -2.32 -1.98 7.50
C TRP A 299 -2.99 -1.95 6.12
N THR A 300 -3.50 -0.80 5.69
CA THR A 300 -4.20 -0.62 4.41
C THR A 300 -3.63 0.59 3.68
N VAL A 301 -4.33 1.72 3.62
CA VAL A 301 -3.96 2.90 2.80
C VAL A 301 -2.64 3.56 3.20
N PHE A 302 -2.08 3.28 4.38
CA PHE A 302 -0.73 3.75 4.74
C PHE A 302 0.35 2.74 4.39
N LEU A 303 0.02 1.49 4.06
CA LEU A 303 1.02 0.47 3.78
C LEU A 303 1.06 0.09 2.30
N TYR A 304 0.00 0.43 1.56
CA TYR A 304 -0.15 0.14 0.15
C TYR A 304 -0.35 1.43 -0.63
N PRO A 305 0.22 1.55 -1.85
CA PRO A 305 0.03 2.71 -2.71
C PRO A 305 -1.45 3.00 -2.98
N LEU A 306 -1.78 4.27 -3.26
CA LEU A 306 -3.13 4.69 -3.68
C LEU A 306 -3.50 4.25 -5.11
N SER A 307 -2.83 3.24 -5.66
CA SER A 307 -3.04 2.71 -7.00
C SER A 307 -4.50 2.43 -7.33
N PRO A 308 -5.31 1.79 -6.46
CA PRO A 308 -6.73 1.57 -6.74
C PRO A 308 -7.52 2.88 -7.00
N PHE A 309 -7.20 3.95 -6.26
CA PHE A 309 -7.85 5.26 -6.45
C PHE A 309 -7.53 5.86 -7.81
N PHE A 310 -6.26 5.80 -8.24
CA PHE A 310 -5.86 6.34 -9.54
C PHE A 310 -6.44 5.56 -10.70
N VAL A 311 -6.52 4.22 -10.60
CA VAL A 311 -7.14 3.38 -11.63
C VAL A 311 -8.61 3.78 -11.82
N LEU A 312 -9.37 3.91 -10.74
CA LEU A 312 -10.77 4.35 -10.84
C LEU A 312 -10.88 5.78 -11.36
N PHE A 313 -10.07 6.71 -10.86
CA PHE A 313 -10.07 8.09 -11.34
C PHE A 313 -9.83 8.16 -12.85
N CYS A 314 -8.82 7.44 -13.36
CA CYS A 314 -8.52 7.39 -14.79
C CYS A 314 -9.69 6.80 -15.59
N ASN A 315 -10.37 5.77 -15.06
CA ASN A 315 -11.55 5.20 -15.70
C ASN A 315 -12.73 6.19 -15.73
N VAL A 316 -12.99 6.90 -14.63
CA VAL A 316 -14.02 7.94 -14.55
C VAL A 316 -13.79 9.04 -15.58
N VAL A 317 -12.54 9.52 -15.71
CA VAL A 317 -12.20 10.56 -16.69
C VAL A 317 -12.37 10.06 -18.13
N ARG A 318 -12.05 8.80 -18.40
CA ARG A 318 -12.12 8.21 -19.75
C ARG A 318 -13.55 7.86 -20.16
N GLU A 319 -14.27 7.13 -19.32
CA GLU A 319 -15.55 6.50 -19.66
C GLU A 319 -16.76 7.22 -19.06
N SER A 320 -16.54 8.24 -18.21
CA SER A 320 -17.62 8.90 -17.45
C SER A 320 -18.46 7.89 -16.65
N ASP A 321 -17.80 6.91 -16.02
CA ASP A 321 -18.45 5.89 -15.20
C ASP A 321 -18.94 6.50 -13.86
N PHE A 322 -20.26 6.58 -13.71
CA PHE A 322 -20.89 7.20 -12.54
C PHE A 322 -20.80 6.33 -11.28
N GLU A 323 -20.75 5.00 -11.42
CA GLU A 323 -20.62 4.08 -10.27
C GLU A 323 -19.23 4.21 -9.65
N ASP A 324 -18.18 4.28 -10.48
CA ASP A 324 -16.82 4.49 -10.02
C ASP A 324 -16.63 5.87 -9.39
N TYR A 325 -17.23 6.91 -9.96
CA TYR A 325 -17.23 8.24 -9.35
C TYR A 325 -17.91 8.24 -7.98
N THR A 326 -19.05 7.55 -7.86
CA THR A 326 -19.76 7.41 -6.58
C THR A 326 -18.91 6.66 -5.56
N LEU A 327 -18.26 5.57 -5.94
CA LEU A 327 -17.38 4.80 -5.06
C LEU A 327 -16.20 5.65 -4.55
N LEU A 328 -15.55 6.43 -5.42
CA LEU A 328 -14.48 7.35 -5.01
C LEU A 328 -14.98 8.36 -3.98
N LYS A 329 -16.14 8.96 -4.22
CA LYS A 329 -16.78 9.94 -3.33
C LYS A 329 -17.10 9.34 -1.97
N GLU A 330 -17.71 8.14 -1.93
CA GLU A 330 -18.08 7.46 -0.69
C GLU A 330 -16.85 7.13 0.18
N VAL A 331 -15.78 6.59 -0.42
CA VAL A 331 -14.54 6.30 0.30
C VAL A 331 -13.90 7.58 0.84
N THR A 332 -13.89 8.65 0.05
CA THR A 332 -13.29 9.92 0.50
C THR A 332 -14.10 10.57 1.62
N GLN A 333 -15.43 10.43 1.58
CA GLN A 333 -16.31 10.86 2.67
C GLN A 333 -16.14 9.99 3.94
N GLY A 334 -15.80 8.71 3.81
CA GLY A 334 -15.44 7.86 4.94
C GLY A 334 -14.16 8.34 5.61
N LEU A 335 -13.11 8.57 4.81
CA LEU A 335 -11.82 9.11 5.24
C LEU A 335 -11.94 10.49 5.88
N SER A 336 -12.84 11.35 5.40
CA SER A 336 -13.01 12.73 5.91
C SER A 336 -13.51 12.79 7.36
N ARG A 337 -13.99 11.65 7.90
CA ARG A 337 -14.41 11.54 9.31
C ARG A 337 -13.22 11.40 10.26
N ILE A 338 -12.07 11.03 9.73
CA ILE A 338 -10.83 10.86 10.51
C ILE A 338 -10.15 12.23 10.59
N THR A 339 -9.93 12.70 11.82
CA THR A 339 -9.34 14.01 12.09
C THR A 339 -8.10 13.87 12.96
N GLY A 340 -7.18 14.84 12.87
CA GLY A 340 -5.97 14.87 13.71
C GLY A 340 -4.78 14.07 13.17
N ASN A 341 -4.86 13.55 11.94
CA ASN A 341 -3.74 12.92 11.25
C ASN A 341 -3.38 13.72 9.98
N SER A 342 -2.14 14.24 9.92
CA SER A 342 -1.67 15.08 8.80
C SER A 342 -1.60 14.34 7.47
N TYR A 343 -1.21 13.05 7.49
CA TYR A 343 -1.20 12.21 6.30
C TYR A 343 -2.61 12.04 5.74
N VAL A 344 -3.58 11.72 6.59
CA VAL A 344 -4.99 11.57 6.18
C VAL A 344 -5.51 12.87 5.59
N SER A 345 -5.20 14.02 6.22
CA SER A 345 -5.58 15.34 5.69
C SER A 345 -5.03 15.57 4.29
N ARG A 346 -3.73 15.35 4.06
CA ARG A 346 -3.12 15.56 2.74
C ARG A 346 -3.65 14.56 1.70
N MET A 347 -3.91 13.32 2.09
CA MET A 347 -4.54 12.32 1.23
C MET A 347 -5.95 12.76 0.84
N LEU A 348 -6.73 13.28 1.79
CA LEU A 348 -8.05 13.83 1.53
C LEU A 348 -7.99 15.01 0.56
N ASP A 349 -7.05 15.94 0.74
CA ASP A 349 -6.87 17.08 -0.17
C ASP A 349 -6.66 16.61 -1.61
N LEU A 350 -5.80 15.59 -1.80
CA LEU A 350 -5.57 14.95 -3.09
C LEU A 350 -6.85 14.31 -3.66
N LEU A 351 -7.50 13.45 -2.88
CA LEU A 351 -8.70 12.71 -3.34
C LEU A 351 -9.87 13.66 -3.64
N THR A 352 -10.07 14.69 -2.82
CA THR A 352 -11.07 15.74 -3.06
C THR A 352 -10.73 16.56 -4.30
N THR A 353 -9.46 16.89 -4.52
CA THR A 353 -9.04 17.58 -5.76
C THR A 353 -9.36 16.74 -6.99
N LEU A 354 -9.02 15.44 -6.97
CA LEU A 354 -9.34 14.51 -8.06
C LEU A 354 -10.86 14.41 -8.29
N GLN A 355 -11.67 14.38 -7.24
CA GLN A 355 -13.13 14.36 -7.38
C GLN A 355 -13.69 15.62 -8.01
N ASN A 356 -13.22 16.78 -7.58
CA ASN A 356 -13.68 18.07 -8.11
C ASN A 356 -13.33 18.19 -9.61
N LEU A 357 -12.24 17.57 -10.07
CA LEU A 357 -11.90 17.50 -11.49
C LEU A 357 -12.88 16.62 -12.29
N CYS A 358 -13.45 15.58 -11.68
CA CYS A 358 -14.43 14.71 -12.33
C CYS A 358 -15.86 15.28 -12.31
N GLU A 359 -16.20 16.15 -11.36
CA GLU A 359 -17.56 16.63 -11.15
C GLU A 359 -18.23 17.24 -12.42
N PRO A 360 -17.54 18.06 -13.24
CA PRO A 360 -18.15 18.63 -14.46
C PRO A 360 -18.61 17.60 -15.50
N LEU A 361 -17.99 16.40 -15.51
CA LEU A 361 -18.36 15.31 -16.44
C LEU A 361 -19.81 14.86 -16.23
N PHE A 362 -20.29 14.95 -14.98
CA PHE A 362 -21.62 14.45 -14.58
C PHE A 362 -22.67 15.55 -14.47
N GLN A 363 -22.25 16.81 -14.26
CA GLN A 363 -23.16 17.95 -14.26
C GLN A 363 -23.86 18.16 -15.63
N THR A 364 -23.19 17.85 -16.74
CA THR A 364 -23.75 17.95 -18.10
C THR A 364 -24.80 16.86 -18.36
N THR A 365 -24.55 15.63 -17.94
CA THR A 365 -25.47 14.49 -18.09
C THR A 365 -26.74 14.66 -17.24
N MET A 366 -26.61 15.20 -16.04
CA MET A 366 -27.73 15.54 -15.15
C MET A 366 -28.62 16.66 -15.72
N ARG A 367 -28.04 17.66 -16.41
CA ARG A 367 -28.82 18.71 -17.11
C ARG A 367 -29.59 18.18 -18.32
N ILE A 368 -29.01 17.22 -19.06
CA ILE A 368 -29.69 16.61 -20.22
C ILE A 368 -30.88 15.74 -19.75
N GLN A 369 -30.71 14.97 -18.66
CA GLN A 369 -31.81 14.17 -18.10
C GLN A 369 -32.92 15.03 -17.46
N GLN A 370 -32.60 16.16 -16.84
CA GLN A 370 -33.60 17.09 -16.29
C GLN A 370 -34.25 17.97 -17.39
N GLY A 371 -33.55 18.27 -18.48
CA GLY A 371 -34.08 19.00 -19.63
C GLY A 371 -35.06 18.19 -20.50
N SER A 372 -34.96 16.85 -20.49
CA SER A 372 -35.88 15.97 -21.21
C SER A 372 -37.18 15.64 -20.46
N GLN A 373 -37.35 16.06 -19.19
CA GLN A 373 -38.61 15.89 -18.45
C GLN A 373 -39.52 17.13 -18.42
N VAL A 374 -39.16 18.22 -19.11
CA VAL A 374 -39.99 19.42 -19.21
C VAL A 374 -40.20 19.80 -20.68
N SER A 375 -40.80 18.91 -21.47
CA SER A 375 -41.47 19.33 -22.72
C SER A 375 -42.41 18.24 -23.27
N GLU A 376 -43.40 17.82 -22.49
CA GLU A 376 -44.61 17.19 -23.03
C GLU A 376 -45.84 18.00 -22.62
N THR A 377 -46.10 19.08 -23.35
CA THR A 377 -47.46 19.62 -23.50
C THR A 377 -47.71 19.94 -24.97
N HIS A 378 -48.79 19.34 -25.46
CA HIS A 378 -49.32 19.30 -26.82
C HIS A 378 -49.26 20.60 -27.64
N GLY A 379 -49.02 20.44 -28.95
CA GLY A 379 -49.32 21.41 -30.00
C GLY A 379 -49.26 20.75 -31.37
N THR A 380 -50.44 20.48 -31.93
CA THR A 380 -50.69 19.80 -33.22
C THR A 380 -50.31 20.65 -34.43
N MET A 381 -50.02 19.95 -35.54
CA MET A 381 -50.22 20.28 -36.97
C MET A 381 -48.99 20.49 -37.89
N ASP A 382 -49.00 19.63 -38.92
CA ASP A 382 -48.56 19.73 -40.32
C ASP A 382 -47.06 19.68 -40.71
N GLY A 383 -46.77 18.73 -41.63
CA GLY A 383 -45.46 18.41 -42.21
C GLY A 383 -44.99 19.38 -43.32
N PRO A 384 -44.06 19.01 -44.23
CA PRO A 384 -43.86 17.68 -44.82
C PRO A 384 -42.41 17.15 -44.90
N VAL A 385 -42.38 15.88 -45.32
CA VAL A 385 -41.28 14.99 -45.74
C VAL A 385 -40.25 15.64 -46.69
N TYR A 386 -38.95 15.39 -46.46
CA TYR A 386 -37.96 15.27 -47.56
C TYR A 386 -36.88 14.22 -47.25
N GLN A 387 -36.57 13.44 -48.30
CA GLN A 387 -35.61 12.34 -48.40
C GLN A 387 -34.14 12.78 -48.47
N ALA A 388 -33.29 11.80 -48.16
CA ALA A 388 -31.84 11.66 -48.30
C ALA A 388 -31.12 12.44 -49.42
N VAL A 389 -29.81 12.69 -49.22
CA VAL A 389 -28.70 12.45 -50.18
C VAL A 389 -27.34 12.69 -49.48
N ALA A 390 -26.39 11.76 -49.64
CA ALA A 390 -24.94 11.97 -49.48
C ALA A 390 -24.34 12.35 -50.85
N PRO A 391 -23.33 13.23 -50.93
CA PRO A 391 -21.95 12.79 -51.26
C PRO A 391 -20.90 13.76 -50.61
N GLY A 392 -19.58 13.61 -50.67
CA GLY A 392 -18.68 12.75 -51.43
C GLY A 392 -17.24 13.25 -51.20
N THR A 393 -16.31 12.37 -51.51
CA THR A 393 -14.84 12.44 -51.41
C THR A 393 -14.23 13.62 -52.18
N THR A 394 -13.18 14.27 -51.65
CA THR A 394 -12.15 14.96 -52.44
C THR A 394 -10.77 14.84 -51.78
N ASN A 395 -9.81 14.38 -52.58
CA ASN A 395 -8.36 14.32 -52.32
C ASN A 395 -7.72 15.68 -52.65
N HIS A 396 -6.66 16.10 -51.94
CA HIS A 396 -5.50 16.85 -52.49
C HIS A 396 -4.31 16.76 -51.50
N THR A 397 -3.29 15.91 -51.73
CA THR A 397 -1.94 16.18 -52.29
C THR A 397 -1.05 17.21 -51.56
N SER A 398 -0.05 16.67 -50.83
CA SER A 398 1.36 17.06 -50.60
C SER A 398 1.88 18.50 -50.83
N LEU A 399 2.77 18.96 -49.94
CA LEU A 399 4.10 19.48 -50.30
C LEU A 399 5.08 19.49 -49.10
N ASN A 400 6.30 19.05 -49.40
CA ASN A 400 7.45 18.84 -48.53
C ASN A 400 8.48 19.97 -48.80
N CYS A 401 9.26 20.42 -47.82
CA CYS A 401 10.51 21.16 -48.05
C CYS A 401 11.46 21.05 -46.84
N SER A 402 12.63 20.47 -47.08
CA SER A 402 13.81 20.40 -46.19
C SER A 402 14.93 21.27 -46.78
N HIS A 403 15.85 21.80 -45.96
CA HIS A 403 17.33 21.88 -46.17
C HIS A 403 18.10 22.78 -45.14
N PRO A 404 19.46 22.69 -45.00
CA PRO A 404 20.15 22.41 -43.71
C PRO A 404 21.40 23.27 -43.33
N GLY A 405 22.02 22.97 -42.15
CA GLY A 405 23.46 23.12 -41.79
C GLY A 405 23.83 24.11 -40.66
N PRO A 406 25.05 24.11 -40.06
CA PRO A 406 26.12 23.10 -39.86
C PRO A 406 26.65 23.01 -38.36
N PRO A 407 27.72 22.24 -38.01
CA PRO A 407 28.03 21.81 -36.63
C PRO A 407 29.19 22.56 -35.94
N SER A 408 29.30 22.47 -34.61
CA SER A 408 30.49 22.90 -33.84
C SER A 408 30.74 22.00 -32.63
N THR A 409 31.99 21.58 -32.48
CA THR A 409 32.53 20.60 -31.53
C THR A 409 33.41 21.34 -30.52
N GLU A 410 33.27 21.08 -29.21
CA GLU A 410 34.38 21.02 -28.24
C GLU A 410 33.88 20.49 -26.86
N PRO A 411 34.75 19.85 -26.04
CA PRO A 411 34.35 19.00 -24.93
C PRO A 411 34.38 19.73 -23.57
N VAL A 412 33.42 19.44 -22.69
CA VAL A 412 33.46 19.85 -21.28
C VAL A 412 33.41 18.60 -20.40
N ILE A 413 34.40 18.50 -19.51
CA ILE A 413 34.55 17.47 -18.49
C ILE A 413 33.58 17.81 -17.33
N GLU A 414 32.65 16.91 -17.01
CA GLU A 414 31.78 17.03 -15.83
C GLU A 414 32.35 16.28 -14.61
N PRO A 415 32.25 16.85 -13.39
CA PRO A 415 32.44 16.12 -12.15
C PRO A 415 31.15 15.38 -11.76
N SER A 416 31.34 14.14 -11.31
CA SER A 416 30.36 13.19 -10.79
C SER A 416 29.26 13.81 -9.90
N SER A 417 28.01 13.68 -10.34
CA SER A 417 26.80 14.06 -9.60
C SER A 417 25.91 12.85 -9.30
N THR A 418 25.41 12.83 -8.08
CA THR A 418 24.44 11.93 -7.45
C THR A 418 23.22 11.59 -8.31
N GLY A 419 23.01 10.30 -8.59
CA GLY A 419 21.76 9.56 -8.35
C GLY A 419 20.43 10.07 -8.91
N ILE A 420 20.40 10.83 -10.01
CA ILE A 420 19.17 11.12 -10.76
C ILE A 420 19.15 10.19 -11.98
N LEU A 421 18.11 9.34 -12.08
CA LEU A 421 17.84 8.49 -13.24
C LEU A 421 17.83 9.35 -14.53
N PRO A 422 18.44 8.88 -15.65
CA PRO A 422 18.39 9.63 -16.91
C PRO A 422 16.94 9.76 -17.42
N PRO A 423 16.60 10.83 -18.14
CA PRO A 423 15.27 10.99 -18.71
C PRO A 423 15.01 9.88 -19.73
N GLU A 424 13.97 9.10 -19.49
CA GLU A 424 13.48 8.06 -20.40
C GLU A 424 13.24 8.66 -21.80
N MET A 425 13.69 7.94 -22.83
CA MET A 425 13.38 8.23 -24.22
C MET A 425 11.92 7.85 -24.47
N TYR A 426 11.00 8.74 -24.08
CA TYR A 426 9.57 8.58 -24.37
C TYR A 426 9.31 8.78 -25.87
N PRO A 427 8.44 7.99 -26.50
CA PRO A 427 7.88 8.36 -27.80
C PRO A 427 7.17 9.71 -27.67
N GLU A 428 7.12 10.49 -28.75
CA GLU A 428 6.70 11.91 -28.87
C GLU A 428 5.25 12.25 -28.41
N SER A 429 4.59 11.45 -27.56
CA SER A 429 3.20 11.60 -27.11
C SER A 429 3.04 12.05 -25.65
N SER A 430 4.10 12.46 -24.95
CA SER A 430 4.06 12.76 -23.50
C SER A 430 3.18 13.96 -23.11
N THR A 431 2.76 14.78 -24.08
CA THR A 431 1.86 15.94 -23.87
C THR A 431 0.42 15.71 -24.33
N SER A 432 0.08 14.53 -24.86
CA SER A 432 -1.32 14.18 -25.17
C SER A 432 -2.12 13.98 -23.88
N THR A 433 -3.41 14.34 -23.88
CA THR A 433 -4.34 14.06 -22.76
C THR A 433 -4.30 12.57 -22.37
N ASP A 434 -4.26 11.68 -23.35
CA ASP A 434 -4.14 10.23 -23.12
C ASP A 434 -2.79 9.85 -22.51
N GLY A 435 -1.72 10.55 -22.91
CA GLY A 435 -0.38 10.39 -22.34
C GLY A 435 -0.31 10.81 -20.87
N LEU A 436 -0.96 11.92 -20.50
CA LEU A 436 -1.05 12.40 -19.13
C LEU A 436 -1.91 11.48 -18.24
N ILE A 437 -3.05 11.01 -18.75
CA ILE A 437 -3.88 10.02 -18.05
C ILE A 437 -3.09 8.73 -17.85
N TRP A 438 -2.30 8.31 -18.84
CA TRP A 438 -1.47 7.12 -18.73
C TRP A 438 -0.31 7.29 -17.72
N GLN A 439 0.28 8.48 -17.65
CA GLN A 439 1.28 8.81 -16.62
C GLN A 439 0.67 8.78 -15.23
N LEU A 440 -0.52 9.36 -15.05
CA LEU A 440 -1.24 9.32 -13.77
C LEU A 440 -1.64 7.88 -13.40
N PHE A 441 -2.15 7.10 -14.36
CA PHE A 441 -2.45 5.69 -14.18
C PHE A 441 -1.23 4.90 -13.70
N ASN A 442 -0.02 5.26 -14.15
CA ASN A 442 1.23 4.62 -13.78
C ASN A 442 1.96 5.29 -12.60
N SER A 443 1.42 6.36 -12.02
CA SER A 443 2.02 7.01 -10.87
C SER A 443 1.96 6.13 -9.61
N GLN A 444 3.07 6.05 -8.89
CA GLN A 444 3.13 5.49 -7.54
C GLN A 444 3.46 6.63 -6.60
N PHE A 445 2.51 6.98 -5.74
CA PHE A 445 2.74 7.98 -4.71
C PHE A 445 3.29 7.28 -3.48
N SER A 446 4.59 7.49 -3.19
CA SER A 446 5.20 7.07 -1.95
C SER A 446 4.80 8.01 -0.81
N LEU A 447 4.65 7.44 0.38
CA LEU A 447 4.36 8.17 1.63
C LEU A 447 5.30 9.32 1.94
N ASP A 448 6.53 9.29 1.42
CA ASP A 448 7.55 10.36 1.54
C ASP A 448 7.03 11.73 1.11
N TRP A 449 6.08 11.78 0.17
CA TRP A 449 5.43 13.02 -0.27
C TRP A 449 4.61 13.71 0.85
N PHE A 450 4.13 12.92 1.80
CA PHE A 450 3.30 13.39 2.90
C PHE A 450 4.10 13.65 4.19
N ASP A 451 5.37 13.25 4.22
CA ASP A 451 6.33 13.45 5.32
C ASP A 451 7.17 14.73 5.15
N VAL A 452 6.76 15.68 4.29
CA VAL A 452 7.51 16.93 3.98
C VAL A 452 7.67 17.89 5.19
N ASP A 453 7.31 17.48 6.40
CA ASP A 453 7.78 18.15 7.61
C ASP A 453 9.19 17.65 7.94
N TYR A 454 10.17 18.08 7.12
CA TYR A 454 11.56 18.17 7.57
C TYR A 454 11.58 19.18 8.72
N SER A 455 11.31 18.72 9.95
CA SER A 455 11.86 19.38 11.13
C SER A 455 13.35 19.10 11.09
N PRO A 456 14.21 20.10 10.85
CA PRO A 456 15.64 19.89 10.95
C PRO A 456 15.92 19.47 12.40
N LEU A 457 16.55 18.30 12.55
CA LEU A 457 17.44 18.07 13.68
C LEU A 457 18.55 19.12 13.57
N ASN A 458 18.31 20.30 14.14
CA ASN A 458 19.23 21.41 14.46
C ASN A 458 18.37 22.47 15.19
N GLY A 459 18.62 22.96 16.39
CA GLY A 459 19.66 22.71 17.37
C GLY A 459 19.38 23.64 18.56
N HIS A 460 19.58 23.14 19.78
CA HIS A 460 20.25 23.78 20.92
C HIS A 460 20.24 22.83 22.12
#